data_AF-A0A7W6WV42-F1
#
_entry.id   AF-A0A7W6WV42-F1
#
_cell.length_a   1.000
_cell.length_b   1.000
_cell.length_c   1.000
_cell.angle_alpha   90.00
_cell.angle_beta   90.00
_cell.angle_gamma   90.00
#
_symmetry.space_group_name_H-M   'P 1'
#
loop_
_entity.id
_entity.type
_entity.pdbx_description
1 polymer ?
#
loop_
_entity_poly.entity_id
_entity_poly.type
_entity_poly.pdbx_seq_one_letter_code
_entity_poly.pdbx_strand_id
1 'polypeptide(L)'
;MDENIACELEHGPDTRLVDRRRAAAYVGVTAGRFEQLVRDNIVPPPVMVDNKRCWSIALLDVAREAVISSMPCLPQVMADAMPEARPCERDPAPAAHELPDQAWFEQRARFVQRVRRSLLSGNEIRLLREFKLLKQNQISMFGYYGSFEALMVRGYIVEIDRKPPSSRPLVTYRLTERGEQVVSALKDEPLV
;
A
#
# COMPACT_ATOMS: atom_id res chain seq x y z
N MET A 1 -33.90 6.57 21.69
CA MET A 1 -35.08 7.21 21.07
C MET A 1 -35.05 8.72 21.32
N ASP A 2 -34.22 9.56 20.74
CA ASP A 2 -32.93 9.51 20.05
C ASP A 2 -32.43 10.96 20.04
N GLU A 3 -31.16 11.15 20.42
CA GLU A 3 -30.15 11.98 19.74
C GLU A 3 -30.63 13.34 19.18
N ASN A 4 -30.64 14.43 19.94
CA ASN A 4 -29.53 15.32 20.32
C ASN A 4 -28.82 16.06 19.16
N ILE A 5 -29.09 17.38 19.11
CA ILE A 5 -28.26 18.52 18.65
C ILE A 5 -28.30 18.89 17.16
N ALA A 6 -29.06 19.96 16.93
CA ALA A 6 -28.84 20.95 15.89
C ALA A 6 -27.50 21.68 16.09
N CYS A 7 -26.78 21.92 14.99
CA CYS A 7 -25.90 23.08 14.83
C CYS A 7 -25.80 23.38 13.33
N GLU A 8 -26.66 24.28 12.87
CA GLU A 8 -26.40 25.05 11.66
C GLU A 8 -25.24 26.00 11.96
N LEU A 9 -24.24 26.04 11.07
CA LEU A 9 -23.21 27.08 11.07
C LEU A 9 -22.91 27.41 9.60
N GLU A 10 -23.58 28.46 9.13
CA GLU A 10 -23.29 29.17 7.89
C GLU A 10 -21.85 29.71 7.89
N HIS A 11 -21.10 29.52 6.80
CA HIS A 11 -19.98 30.38 6.39
C HIS A 11 -19.71 30.25 4.88
N GLY A 12 -20.03 31.30 4.11
CA GLY A 12 -19.27 31.81 2.94
C GLY A 12 -19.03 30.90 1.71
N PRO A 13 -18.60 31.44 0.56
CA PRO A 13 -18.49 30.73 -0.69
C PRO A 13 -17.21 29.88 -0.74
N ASP A 14 -17.09 28.89 0.13
CA ASP A 14 -15.95 27.98 0.11
C ASP A 14 -16.30 26.72 -0.67
N THR A 15 -15.61 26.60 -1.81
CA THR A 15 -15.53 25.43 -2.68
C THR A 15 -15.84 24.13 -1.95
N ARG A 16 -17.00 23.54 -2.23
CA ARG A 16 -17.47 22.26 -1.69
C ARG A 16 -16.37 21.20 -1.77
N LEU A 17 -15.62 21.02 -0.68
CA LEU A 17 -14.61 20.00 -0.56
C LEU A 17 -15.31 18.65 -0.31
N VAL A 18 -14.97 17.66 -1.11
CA VAL A 18 -15.61 16.34 -1.09
C VAL A 18 -14.59 15.24 -0.80
N ASP A 19 -15.04 14.26 -0.01
CA ASP A 19 -14.29 13.04 0.26
C ASP A 19 -14.07 12.20 -1.00
N ARG A 20 -13.03 11.37 -0.97
CA ARG A 20 -12.62 10.47 -2.07
C ARG A 20 -13.77 9.75 -2.78
N ARG A 21 -14.71 9.17 -2.02
CA ARG A 21 -15.83 8.41 -2.59
C ARG A 21 -16.80 9.30 -3.36
N ARG A 22 -17.06 10.51 -2.84
CA ARG A 22 -17.94 11.49 -3.47
C ARG A 22 -17.26 12.12 -4.69
N ALA A 23 -15.96 12.37 -4.62
CA ALA A 23 -15.16 12.85 -5.76
C ALA A 23 -15.13 11.84 -6.93
N ALA A 24 -14.93 10.55 -6.63
CA ALA A 24 -14.95 9.49 -7.64
C ALA A 24 -16.33 9.35 -8.31
N ALA A 25 -17.40 9.38 -7.51
CA ALA A 25 -18.77 9.35 -8.02
C ALA A 25 -19.10 10.58 -8.88
N TYR A 26 -18.58 11.75 -8.52
CA TYR A 26 -18.76 12.99 -9.28
C TYR A 26 -18.12 12.93 -10.68
N VAL A 27 -16.92 12.33 -10.78
CA VAL A 27 -16.22 12.12 -12.05
C VAL A 27 -16.80 10.92 -12.84
N GLY A 28 -17.63 10.09 -12.20
CA GLY A 28 -18.25 8.91 -12.84
C GLY A 28 -17.33 7.69 -12.92
N VAL A 29 -16.34 7.60 -12.03
CA VAL A 29 -15.36 6.50 -12.00
C VAL A 29 -15.34 5.78 -10.65
N THR A 30 -14.82 4.55 -10.63
CA THR A 30 -14.63 3.81 -9.38
C THR A 30 -13.54 4.47 -8.51
N ALA A 31 -13.61 4.30 -7.18
CA ALA A 31 -12.66 4.93 -6.25
C ALA A 31 -11.19 4.54 -6.53
N GLY A 32 -10.93 3.31 -6.99
CA GLY A 32 -9.59 2.86 -7.38
C GLY A 32 -9.11 3.52 -8.68
N ARG A 33 -10.00 3.67 -9.67
CA ARG A 33 -9.68 4.38 -10.92
C ARG A 33 -9.45 5.88 -10.67
N PHE A 34 -10.21 6.48 -9.77
CA PHE A 34 -10.02 7.87 -9.35
C PHE A 34 -8.63 8.11 -8.76
N GLU A 35 -8.16 7.23 -7.86
CA GLU A 35 -6.79 7.35 -7.31
C GLU A 35 -5.70 7.17 -8.37
N GLN A 36 -5.93 6.31 -9.36
CA GLN A 36 -5.04 6.16 -10.50
C GLN A 36 -4.98 7.46 -11.32
N LEU A 37 -6.11 8.09 -11.60
CA LEU A 37 -6.15 9.38 -12.32
C LEU A 37 -5.47 10.52 -11.56
N VAL A 38 -5.53 10.50 -10.22
CA VAL A 38 -4.78 11.45 -9.37
C VAL A 38 -3.27 11.17 -9.46
N ARG A 39 -2.86 9.89 -9.50
CA ARG A 39 -1.45 9.49 -9.67
C ARG A 39 -0.90 9.86 -11.04
N ASP A 40 -1.74 9.75 -12.07
CA ASP A 40 -1.39 10.05 -13.46
C ASP A 40 -1.50 11.55 -13.78
N ASN A 41 -1.71 12.41 -12.78
CA ASN A 41 -1.87 13.87 -12.88
C ASN A 41 -3.04 14.35 -13.77
N ILE A 42 -4.01 13.48 -14.04
CA ILE A 42 -5.22 13.83 -14.81
C ILE A 42 -6.24 14.51 -13.90
N VAL A 43 -6.36 14.05 -12.65
CA VAL A 43 -7.19 14.66 -11.61
C VAL A 43 -6.30 15.42 -10.63
N PRO A 44 -6.71 16.62 -10.18
CA PRO A 44 -5.91 17.43 -9.27
C PRO A 44 -5.59 16.71 -7.94
N PRO A 45 -4.40 16.97 -7.37
CA PRO A 45 -3.98 16.36 -6.11
C PRO A 45 -4.91 16.79 -4.96
N PRO A 46 -5.09 15.92 -3.94
CA PRO A 46 -5.97 16.21 -2.82
C PRO A 46 -5.43 17.36 -1.96
N VAL A 47 -6.36 18.17 -1.44
CA VAL A 47 -6.10 19.11 -0.36
C VAL A 47 -6.31 18.39 0.96
N MET A 48 -5.37 18.54 1.90
CA MET A 48 -5.49 17.97 3.23
C MET A 48 -6.31 18.91 4.12
N VAL A 49 -7.48 18.47 4.56
CA VAL A 49 -8.33 19.19 5.53
C VAL A 49 -8.64 18.22 6.67
N ASP A 50 -8.38 18.62 7.92
CA ASP A 50 -8.56 17.79 9.12
C ASP A 50 -7.91 16.39 9.02
N ASN A 51 -6.69 16.35 8.46
CA ASN A 51 -5.93 15.11 8.22
C ASN A 51 -6.62 14.12 7.26
N LYS A 52 -7.63 14.56 6.51
CA LYS A 52 -8.33 13.81 5.46
C LYS A 52 -8.04 14.40 4.09
N ARG A 53 -8.00 13.53 3.08
CA ARG A 53 -7.82 13.93 1.68
C ARG A 53 -9.16 14.36 1.11
N CYS A 54 -9.25 15.63 0.73
CA CYS A 54 -10.45 16.24 0.18
C CYS A 54 -10.16 16.84 -1.20
N TRP A 55 -11.16 16.87 -2.06
CA TRP A 55 -11.08 17.44 -3.41
C TRP A 55 -12.11 18.54 -3.57
N SER A 56 -11.73 19.67 -4.16
CA SER A 56 -12.68 20.73 -4.49
C SER A 56 -13.45 20.39 -5.75
N ILE A 57 -14.79 20.48 -5.69
CA ILE A 57 -15.66 20.21 -6.84
C ILE A 57 -15.29 21.09 -8.05
N ALA A 58 -14.94 22.36 -7.83
CA ALA A 58 -14.54 23.28 -8.90
C ALA A 58 -13.30 22.80 -9.69
N LEU A 59 -12.35 22.12 -9.04
CA LEU A 59 -11.19 21.55 -9.70
C LEU A 59 -11.51 20.19 -10.35
N LEU A 60 -12.52 19.48 -9.84
CA LEU A 60 -13.02 18.25 -10.44
C LEU A 60 -13.80 18.50 -11.73
N ASP A 61 -14.44 19.65 -11.90
CA ASP A 61 -15.16 20.00 -13.15
C ASP A 61 -14.21 20.06 -14.36
N VAL A 62 -13.01 20.64 -14.18
CA VAL A 62 -11.98 20.70 -15.22
C VAL A 62 -11.45 19.29 -15.56
N ALA A 63 -11.26 18.45 -14.54
CA ALA A 63 -10.79 17.08 -14.72
C ALA A 63 -11.87 16.18 -15.34
N ARG A 64 -13.15 16.41 -15.04
CA ARG A 64 -14.28 15.68 -15.61
C ARG A 64 -14.30 15.83 -17.13
N GLU A 65 -14.10 17.03 -17.64
CA GLU A 65 -14.08 17.29 -19.10
C GLU A 65 -12.89 16.60 -19.79
N ALA A 66 -11.72 16.59 -19.14
CA ALA A 66 -10.53 15.88 -19.63
C ALA A 66 -10.71 14.34 -19.59
N VAL A 67 -11.40 13.81 -18.59
CA VAL A 67 -11.72 12.38 -18.47
C VAL A 67 -12.78 11.96 -19.51
N ILE A 68 -13.79 12.78 -19.75
CA ILE A 68 -14.80 12.53 -20.80
C ILE A 68 -14.14 12.57 -22.19
N SER A 69 -13.24 13.53 -22.44
CA SER A 69 -12.54 13.66 -23.72
C SER A 69 -11.50 12.56 -23.98
N SER A 70 -10.98 11.92 -22.93
CA SER A 70 -10.04 10.79 -23.02
C SER A 70 -10.71 9.42 -22.98
N MET A 71 -12.02 9.35 -22.78
CA MET A 71 -12.79 8.13 -23.02
C MET A 71 -13.01 7.95 -24.52
N PRO A 72 -12.60 6.83 -25.14
CA PRO A 72 -13.07 6.52 -26.49
C PRO A 72 -14.59 6.39 -26.43
N CYS A 73 -15.31 7.21 -27.20
CA CYS A 73 -16.76 7.16 -27.33
C CYS A 73 -17.22 5.72 -27.55
N LEU A 74 -17.86 5.12 -26.54
CA LEU A 74 -18.70 3.96 -26.74
C LEU A 74 -20.13 4.46 -26.97
N PRO A 75 -20.83 3.97 -27.99
CA PRO A 75 -22.13 4.49 -28.35
C PRO A 75 -23.12 4.25 -27.22
N GLN A 76 -23.90 5.30 -26.93
CA GLN A 76 -25.06 5.26 -26.06
C GLN A 76 -26.04 4.18 -26.57
N VAL A 77 -26.06 3.03 -25.92
CA VAL A 77 -27.13 2.04 -26.14
C VAL A 77 -28.06 2.13 -24.95
N MET A 78 -29.27 2.60 -25.27
CA MET A 78 -30.40 2.67 -24.35
C MET A 78 -30.65 1.33 -23.68
N ALA A 79 -30.91 1.38 -22.38
CA ALA A 79 -31.38 0.24 -21.61
C ALA A 79 -32.81 -0.11 -22.04
N ASP A 80 -32.96 -1.19 -22.81
CA ASP A 80 -34.09 -2.09 -22.69
C ASP A 80 -33.72 -3.48 -23.21
N ALA A 81 -34.37 -4.52 -22.65
CA ALA A 81 -34.30 -5.95 -22.95
C ALA A 81 -33.31 -6.85 -22.13
N MET A 82 -33.91 -7.55 -21.16
CA MET A 82 -33.84 -8.99 -20.82
C MET A 82 -32.49 -9.75 -20.75
N PRO A 83 -32.32 -10.68 -19.79
CA PRO A 83 -31.05 -11.37 -19.57
C PRO A 83 -30.94 -12.62 -20.45
N GLU A 84 -30.11 -12.58 -21.49
CA GLU A 84 -29.55 -13.80 -22.07
C GLU A 84 -28.12 -14.01 -21.60
N ALA A 85 -27.90 -15.21 -21.06
CA ALA A 85 -26.65 -15.71 -20.54
C ALA A 85 -25.51 -15.55 -21.56
N ARG A 86 -24.56 -14.66 -21.27
CA ARG A 86 -23.27 -14.63 -21.98
C ARG A 86 -22.23 -15.38 -21.15
N PRO A 87 -21.40 -16.25 -21.77
CA PRO A 87 -20.35 -16.97 -21.06
C PRO A 87 -19.41 -15.94 -20.44
N CYS A 88 -19.05 -16.14 -19.17
CA CYS A 88 -18.11 -15.28 -18.46
C CYS A 88 -16.85 -15.09 -19.31
N GLU A 89 -16.71 -13.89 -19.88
CA GLU A 89 -15.48 -13.46 -20.52
C GLU A 89 -14.44 -13.37 -19.40
N ARG A 90 -13.59 -14.40 -19.36
CA ARG A 90 -12.53 -14.54 -18.37
C ARG A 90 -11.71 -13.24 -18.39
N ASP A 91 -11.66 -12.55 -17.26
CA ASP A 91 -10.79 -11.38 -17.06
C ASP A 91 -9.42 -11.65 -17.70
N PRO A 92 -8.86 -10.72 -18.49
CA PRO A 92 -7.54 -10.92 -19.06
C PRO A 92 -6.59 -11.23 -17.91
N ALA A 93 -5.85 -12.33 -18.06
CA ALA A 93 -4.91 -12.81 -17.06
C ALA A 93 -4.10 -11.63 -16.51
N PRO A 94 -3.91 -11.54 -15.17
CA PRO A 94 -3.18 -10.43 -14.57
C PRO A 94 -1.87 -10.23 -15.32
N ALA A 95 -1.58 -8.97 -15.68
CA ALA A 95 -0.40 -8.57 -16.43
C ALA A 95 0.78 -9.44 -15.99
N ALA A 96 1.38 -10.14 -16.97
CA ALA A 96 2.48 -11.05 -16.75
C ALA A 96 3.44 -10.43 -15.73
N HIS A 97 3.71 -11.11 -14.61
CA HIS A 97 4.64 -10.66 -13.59
C HIS A 97 5.91 -10.17 -14.28
N GLU A 98 6.10 -8.84 -14.37
CA GLU A 98 7.29 -8.27 -14.98
C GLU A 98 8.48 -8.77 -14.17
N LEU A 99 9.33 -9.57 -14.81
CA LEU A 99 10.53 -10.07 -14.18
C LEU A 99 11.42 -8.86 -13.85
N PRO A 100 12.10 -8.86 -12.69
CA PRO A 100 13.02 -7.78 -12.34
C PRO A 100 14.03 -7.52 -13.45
N ASP A 101 14.34 -6.25 -13.70
CA ASP A 101 15.31 -5.84 -14.70
C ASP A 101 16.76 -5.99 -14.21
N GLN A 102 17.72 -5.81 -15.12
CA GLN A 102 19.15 -5.94 -14.82
C GLN A 102 19.59 -4.94 -13.73
N ALA A 103 19.04 -3.72 -13.74
CA ALA A 103 19.35 -2.69 -12.76
C ALA A 103 18.93 -3.12 -11.34
N TRP A 104 17.75 -3.74 -11.20
CA TRP A 104 17.27 -4.30 -9.95
C TRP A 104 18.21 -5.39 -9.42
N PHE A 105 18.68 -6.31 -10.28
CA PHE A 105 19.62 -7.36 -9.87
C PHE A 105 20.96 -6.78 -9.39
N GLU A 106 21.50 -5.77 -10.08
CA GLU A 106 22.74 -5.10 -9.67
C GLU A 106 22.57 -4.39 -8.33
N GLN A 107 21.46 -3.67 -8.14
CA GLN A 107 21.14 -3.04 -6.88
C GLN A 107 21.04 -4.07 -5.75
N ARG A 108 20.38 -5.20 -6.01
CA ARG A 108 20.25 -6.30 -5.05
C ARG A 108 21.60 -6.92 -4.71
N ALA A 109 22.46 -7.14 -5.69
CA ALA A 109 23.81 -7.66 -5.48
C ALA A 109 24.68 -6.73 -4.64
N ARG A 110 24.65 -5.41 -4.92
CA ARG A 110 25.35 -4.39 -4.12
C ARG A 110 24.87 -4.37 -2.68
N PHE A 111 23.55 -4.47 -2.46
CA PHE A 111 22.99 -4.58 -1.12
C PHE A 111 23.52 -5.83 -0.40
N VAL A 112 23.43 -7.00 -1.04
CA VAL A 112 23.90 -8.26 -0.46
C VAL A 112 25.38 -8.19 -0.08
N GLN A 113 26.23 -7.66 -0.96
CA GLN A 113 27.66 -7.49 -0.68
C GLN A 113 27.92 -6.55 0.49
N ARG A 114 27.21 -5.42 0.56
CA ARG A 114 27.33 -4.45 1.66
C ARG A 114 26.98 -5.10 2.99
N VAL A 115 25.85 -5.80 3.04
CA VAL A 115 25.35 -6.49 4.24
C VAL A 115 26.32 -7.57 4.71
N ARG A 116 26.88 -8.36 3.80
CA ARG A 116 27.86 -9.41 4.14
C ARG A 116 29.18 -8.85 4.68
N ARG A 117 29.56 -7.64 4.27
CA ARG A 117 30.78 -6.96 4.74
C ARG A 117 30.56 -6.15 6.02
N SER A 118 29.32 -5.78 6.32
CA SER A 118 29.00 -4.97 7.50
C SER A 118 28.70 -5.83 8.72
N LEU A 119 29.11 -5.34 9.88
CA LEU A 119 28.66 -5.86 11.18
C LEU A 119 27.14 -5.71 11.34
N LEU A 120 26.59 -6.40 12.34
CA LEU A 120 25.19 -6.22 12.74
C LEU A 120 24.98 -4.80 13.24
N SER A 121 24.03 -4.08 12.64
CA SER A 121 23.60 -2.77 13.11
C SER A 121 22.75 -2.88 14.37
N GLY A 122 22.63 -1.77 15.11
CA GLY A 122 21.80 -1.72 16.33
C GLY A 122 20.35 -2.11 16.07
N ASN A 123 19.76 -1.72 14.92
CA ASN A 123 18.41 -2.12 14.56
C ASN A 123 18.27 -3.64 14.36
N GLU A 124 19.28 -4.28 13.77
CA GLU A 124 19.28 -5.73 13.55
C GLU A 124 19.42 -6.49 14.87
N ILE A 125 20.28 -6.00 15.77
CA ILE A 125 20.42 -6.54 17.13
C ILE A 125 19.11 -6.40 17.91
N ARG A 126 18.46 -5.23 17.82
CA ARG A 126 17.16 -4.98 18.46
C ARG A 126 16.09 -5.95 17.97
N LEU A 127 16.01 -6.18 16.65
CA LEU A 127 15.07 -7.14 16.07
C LEU A 127 15.35 -8.58 16.51
N LEU A 128 16.62 -9.02 16.50
CA LEU A 128 16.99 -10.35 16.99
C LEU A 128 16.62 -10.55 18.46
N ARG A 129 16.73 -9.49 19.28
CA ARG A 129 16.27 -9.50 20.68
C ARG A 129 14.76 -9.58 20.82
N GLU A 130 13.96 -9.01 19.91
CA GLU A 130 12.49 -9.15 19.95
C GLU A 130 12.08 -10.63 19.92
N PHE A 131 12.74 -11.47 19.11
CA PHE A 131 12.50 -12.92 19.12
C PHE A 131 12.81 -13.55 20.48
N LYS A 132 13.91 -13.14 21.12
CA LYS A 132 14.29 -13.60 22.47
C LYS A 132 13.25 -13.21 23.52
N LEU A 133 12.80 -11.95 23.49
CA LEU A 133 11.83 -11.38 24.44
C LEU A 133 10.46 -12.04 24.32
N LEU A 134 9.98 -12.23 23.09
CA LEU A 134 8.69 -12.87 22.84
C LEU A 134 8.72 -14.38 23.09
N LYS A 135 9.91 -14.98 23.28
CA LYS A 135 10.13 -16.44 23.35
C LYS A 135 9.47 -17.17 22.16
N GLN A 136 9.44 -16.49 21.02
CA GLN A 136 8.82 -16.97 19.80
C GLN A 136 9.89 -17.05 18.72
N ASN A 137 9.87 -18.13 17.95
CA ASN A 137 10.74 -18.29 16.79
C ASN A 137 10.14 -17.65 15.53
N GLN A 138 8.97 -17.03 15.63
CA GLN A 138 8.24 -16.40 14.54
C GLN A 138 7.72 -15.04 14.96
N ILE A 139 7.83 -14.06 14.08
CA ILE A 139 7.30 -12.71 14.30
C ILE A 139 6.65 -12.25 12.99
N SER A 140 5.43 -11.72 13.09
CA SER A 140 4.74 -11.07 11.98
C SER A 140 4.85 -9.55 12.10
N MET A 141 5.23 -8.87 11.01
CA MET A 141 5.44 -7.42 10.98
C MET A 141 4.84 -6.79 9.72
N PHE A 142 4.33 -5.56 9.86
CA PHE A 142 3.81 -4.79 8.74
C PHE A 142 4.91 -4.04 8.00
N GLY A 143 5.03 -4.33 6.70
CA GLY A 143 6.00 -3.68 5.81
C GLY A 143 7.38 -4.33 5.86
N TYR A 144 8.19 -3.99 4.86
CA TYR A 144 9.55 -4.50 4.72
C TYR A 144 10.53 -3.48 5.29
N TYR A 145 11.20 -3.81 6.40
CA TYR A 145 12.33 -3.02 6.88
C TYR A 145 13.61 -3.57 6.27
N GLY A 146 14.51 -2.68 5.83
CA GLY A 146 15.83 -3.07 5.32
C GLY A 146 16.65 -3.91 6.31
N SER A 147 16.36 -3.81 7.62
CA SER A 147 16.96 -4.68 8.64
C SER A 147 16.51 -6.15 8.53
N PHE A 148 15.23 -6.43 8.23
CA PHE A 148 14.77 -7.81 8.01
C PHE A 148 15.43 -8.37 6.74
N GLU A 149 15.54 -7.58 5.68
CA GLU A 149 16.29 -7.98 4.47
C GLU A 149 17.74 -8.31 4.78
N ALA A 150 18.40 -7.49 5.59
CA ALA A 150 19.79 -7.71 5.97
C ALA A 150 19.96 -8.97 6.83
N LEU A 151 19.02 -9.25 7.74
CA LEU A 151 18.98 -10.49 8.53
C LEU A 151 18.72 -11.72 7.65
N MET A 152 17.86 -11.62 6.64
CA MET A 152 17.65 -12.70 5.65
C MET A 152 18.90 -12.95 4.81
N VAL A 153 19.57 -11.90 4.33
CA VAL A 153 20.81 -12.02 3.55
C VAL A 153 21.93 -12.70 4.35
N ARG A 154 21.99 -12.48 5.67
CA ARG A 154 22.94 -13.19 6.55
C ARG A 154 22.49 -14.60 6.90
N GLY A 155 21.26 -14.97 6.58
CA GLY A 155 20.68 -16.28 6.86
C GLY A 155 20.35 -16.48 8.33
N TYR A 156 19.94 -15.42 9.05
CA TYR A 156 19.48 -15.53 10.44
C TYR A 156 17.98 -15.77 10.53
N ILE A 157 17.23 -15.23 9.58
CA ILE A 157 15.77 -15.39 9.50
C ILE A 157 15.37 -15.76 8.08
N VAL A 158 14.16 -16.29 7.93
CA VAL A 158 13.51 -16.57 6.65
C VAL A 158 12.08 -16.08 6.66
N GLU A 159 11.61 -15.53 5.55
CA GLU A 159 10.19 -15.24 5.33
C GLU A 159 9.42 -16.57 5.11
N ILE A 160 8.33 -16.76 5.84
CA ILE A 160 7.49 -17.99 5.76
C ILE A 160 6.07 -17.73 5.25
N ASP A 161 5.57 -16.51 5.42
CA ASP A 161 4.23 -16.13 4.99
C ASP A 161 4.19 -14.62 4.68
N ARG A 162 3.40 -14.25 3.67
CA ARG A 162 3.20 -12.86 3.26
C ARG A 162 1.74 -12.65 2.90
N LYS A 163 1.02 -11.96 3.79
CA LYS A 163 -0.38 -11.63 3.59
C LYS A 163 -0.50 -10.30 2.82
N PRO A 164 -1.19 -10.27 1.66
CA PRO A 164 -1.50 -9.01 0.97
C PRO A 164 -2.37 -8.12 1.88
N PRO A 165 -2.12 -6.79 1.90
CA PRO A 165 -2.39 -5.91 0.76
C PRO A 165 -1.14 -5.20 0.17
N SER A 166 -1.28 -4.68 -1.06
CA SER A 166 -0.19 -4.21 -1.93
C SER A 166 0.68 -3.06 -1.37
N SER A 167 0.16 -2.25 -0.44
CA SER A 167 0.88 -1.09 0.11
C SER A 167 1.73 -1.40 1.34
N ARG A 168 1.27 -2.29 2.23
CA ARG A 168 2.00 -2.70 3.44
C ARG A 168 1.64 -4.13 3.80
N PRO A 169 2.31 -5.13 3.19
CA PRO A 169 2.02 -6.53 3.48
C PRO A 169 2.39 -6.86 4.94
N LEU A 170 1.62 -7.75 5.55
CA LEU A 170 2.00 -8.39 6.80
C LEU A 170 2.88 -9.58 6.45
N VAL A 171 4.14 -9.53 6.87
CA VAL A 171 5.13 -10.56 6.57
C VAL A 171 5.51 -11.28 7.85
N THR A 172 5.48 -12.61 7.81
CA THR A 172 5.88 -13.46 8.93
C THR A 172 7.27 -14.01 8.68
N TYR A 173 8.17 -13.75 9.62
CA TYR A 173 9.55 -14.21 9.61
C TYR A 173 9.75 -15.28 10.67
N ARG A 174 10.61 -16.24 10.35
CA ARG A 174 11.02 -17.31 11.27
C ARG A 174 12.53 -17.27 11.47
N LEU A 175 12.97 -17.51 12.70
CA LEU A 175 14.37 -17.73 13.02
C LEU A 175 14.89 -19.04 12.40
N THR A 176 16.11 -18.97 11.88
CA THR A 176 16.89 -20.15 11.49
C THR A 176 17.71 -20.65 12.67
N GLU A 177 18.24 -21.87 12.60
CA GLU A 177 19.16 -22.41 13.62
C GLU A 177 20.37 -21.49 13.86
N ARG A 178 20.93 -20.93 12.78
CA ARG A 178 22.02 -19.95 12.87
C ARG A 178 21.57 -18.66 13.56
N GLY A 179 20.36 -18.19 13.25
CA GLY A 179 19.77 -17.05 13.93
C GLY A 179 19.57 -17.30 15.42
N GLU A 180 19.09 -18.48 15.81
CA GLU A 180 18.90 -18.87 17.21
C GLU A 180 20.23 -18.86 17.97
N GLN A 181 21.30 -19.43 17.39
CA GLN A 181 22.64 -19.38 17.99
C GLN A 181 23.10 -17.93 18.22
N VAL A 182 22.88 -17.04 17.26
CA VAL A 182 23.20 -15.62 17.40
C VAL A 182 22.36 -14.98 18.50
N VAL A 183 21.05 -15.23 18.53
CA VAL A 183 20.14 -14.71 19.56
C VAL A 183 20.54 -15.17 20.96
N SER A 184 20.92 -16.43 21.13
CA SER A 184 21.41 -16.97 22.39
C SER A 184 22.74 -16.35 22.83
N ALA A 185 23.60 -15.97 21.88
CA ALA A 185 24.87 -15.29 22.16
C ALA A 185 24.71 -13.79 22.48
N LEU A 186 23.57 -13.18 22.14
CA LEU A 186 23.30 -11.78 22.47
C LEU A 186 23.09 -11.62 23.98
N LYS A 187 23.89 -10.74 24.58
CA LYS A 187 23.73 -10.31 25.97
C LYS A 187 22.37 -9.62 26.14
N ASP A 188 21.71 -9.95 27.25
CA ASP A 188 20.52 -9.24 27.70
C ASP A 188 20.92 -7.80 28.07
N GLU A 189 20.33 -6.82 27.38
CA GLU A 189 20.42 -5.43 27.84
C GLU A 189 19.30 -5.21 28.86
N PRO A 190 19.56 -4.51 29.97
CA PRO A 190 18.49 -4.12 30.89
C PRO A 190 17.49 -3.24 30.15
N LEU A 191 16.21 -3.60 30.23
CA LEU A 191 15.11 -2.74 29.82
C LEU A 191 15.17 -1.48 30.71
N VAL A 192 15.54 -0.35 30.13
CA VAL A 192 15.43 0.99 30.74
C VAL A 192 14.08 1.59 30.37
#